data_AF-A0ABD4KVF7-F1
#
_entry.id   AF-A0ABD4KVF7-F1
#
_cell.length_a   1.000
_cell.length_b   1.000
_cell.length_c   1.000
_cell.angle_alpha   90.00
_cell.angle_beta   90.00
_cell.angle_gamma   90.00
#
_symmetry.space_group_name_H-M   'P 1'
#
loop_
_entity.id
_entity.type
_entity.pdbx_description
1 polymer ?
#
loop_
_entity_poly.entity_id
_entity_poly.type
_entity_poly.pdbx_seq_one_letter_code
_entity_poly.pdbx_strand_id
1 'polypeptide(L)' 'FTIIEQPFMLSFYQAINPKAYFHCGYCDLNNDGVKTYRGFWNFESINRVFSNADFRDYKHAVSQSRKYDLIKKEEYA' A
#
# COMPACT_ATOMS: atom_id res chain seq x y z
N PHE A 1 -13.85 -2.78 2.58
CA PHE A 1 -13.22 -1.47 2.31
C PHE A 1 -11.73 -1.62 2.57
N THR A 2 -10.88 -0.92 1.81
CA THR A 2 -9.42 -1.00 1.99
C THR A 2 -8.97 0.20 2.81
N ILE A 3 -8.33 -0.05 3.96
CA ILE A 3 -7.65 0.98 4.74
C ILE A 3 -6.16 0.83 4.50
N ILE A 4 -5.50 1.92 4.15
CA ILE A 4 -4.04 1.99 4.02
C ILE A 4 -3.52 2.58 5.33
N GLU A 5 -3.20 1.72 6.28
CA GLU A 5 -2.75 2.13 7.61
C GLU A 5 -1.26 2.50 7.64
N GLN A 6 -0.46 1.86 6.80
CA GLN A 6 1.00 2.00 6.80
C GLN A 6 1.50 2.30 5.38
N PRO A 7 2.47 3.23 5.20
CA PRO A 7 2.91 3.66 3.88
C PRO A 7 3.39 2.55 2.95
N PHE A 8 4.01 1.48 3.48
CA PHE A 8 4.50 0.38 2.63
C PHE A 8 3.37 -0.35 1.91
N MET A 9 2.15 -0.34 2.46
CA MET A 9 1.00 -0.96 1.80
C MET A 9 0.72 -0.32 0.43
N LEU A 10 1.08 0.96 0.24
CA LEU A 10 0.94 1.63 -1.06
C LEU A 10 1.71 0.89 -2.16
N SER A 11 2.91 0.37 -1.86
CA SER A 11 3.71 -0.37 -2.84
C SER A 11 3.08 -1.70 -3.25
N PHE A 12 2.29 -2.33 -2.38
CA PHE A 12 1.50 -3.50 -2.77
C PHE A 12 0.41 -3.12 -3.77
N TYR A 13 -0.31 -2.02 -3.50
CA TYR A 13 -1.40 -1.56 -4.37
C TYR A 13 -0.91 -0.91 -5.67
N GLN A 14 0.37 -0.50 -5.75
CA GLN A 14 1.01 -0.05 -7.00
C GLN A 14 1.07 -1.16 -8.08
N ALA A 15 0.94 -2.43 -7.70
CA ALA A 15 0.82 -3.53 -8.66
C ALA A 15 -0.46 -3.44 -9.50
N ILE A 16 -1.47 -2.71 -9.03
CA ILE A 16 -2.72 -2.50 -9.76
C ILE A 16 -2.55 -1.38 -10.80
N ASN A 17 -3.23 -1.52 -11.93
CA ASN A 17 -3.34 -0.44 -12.91
C ASN A 17 -3.83 0.88 -12.23
N PRO A 18 -3.16 2.03 -12.44
CA PRO A 18 -3.58 3.32 -11.88
C PRO A 18 -5.03 3.72 -12.22
N LYS A 19 -5.58 3.22 -13.34
CA LYS A 19 -6.97 3.45 -13.76
C LYS A 19 -7.99 2.59 -13.01
N ALA A 20 -7.55 1.65 -12.17
CA ALA A 20 -8.43 0.79 -11.37
C ALA A 20 -9.01 1.48 -10.14
N TYR A 21 -8.46 2.63 -9.74
CA TYR A 21 -9.02 3.45 -8.67
C TYR A 21 -9.73 4.67 -9.27
N PHE A 22 -11.03 4.76 -9.00
CA PHE A 22 -11.82 5.94 -9.33
C PHE A 22 -11.91 6.85 -8.11
N HIS A 23 -11.28 8.02 -8.18
CA HIS A 23 -11.36 9.03 -7.13
C HIS A 23 -12.72 9.75 -7.16
N CYS A 24 -13.41 9.84 -6.02
CA CYS A 24 -14.73 10.48 -5.92
C CYS A 24 -14.77 11.69 -4.97
N GLY A 25 -13.70 11.97 -4.23
CA GLY A 25 -13.61 13.15 -3.36
C GLY A 25 -12.54 13.02 -2.28
N TYR A 26 -12.26 14.12 -1.58
CA TYR A 26 -11.31 14.16 -0.47
C TYR A 26 -11.82 15.07 0.65
N CYS A 27 -11.33 14.86 1.87
CA CYS A 27 -11.64 15.67 3.05
C CYS A 27 -10.42 15.70 3.97
N ASP A 28 -10.13 16.85 4.57
CA ASP A 28 -9.22 16.92 5.72
C ASP A 28 -10.05 16.61 6.98
N LEU A 29 -9.85 15.41 7.54
CA LEU A 29 -10.63 14.91 8.67
C LEU A 29 -10.14 15.49 10.01
N ASN A 30 -8.88 15.90 10.08
CA ASN A 30 -8.22 16.30 11.32
C ASN A 30 -7.92 17.81 11.38
N ASN A 31 -8.17 18.53 10.28
CA ASN A 31 -7.86 19.94 10.10
C ASN A 31 -6.35 20.24 10.30
N ASP A 32 -5.49 19.29 9.93
CA ASP A 32 -4.03 19.35 10.02
C ASP A 32 -3.37 19.58 8.65
N GLY A 33 -4.17 19.79 7.60
CA GLY A 33 -3.73 19.94 6.22
C GLY A 33 -3.57 18.61 5.47
N VAL A 34 -3.76 17.46 6.13
CA VAL A 34 -3.62 16.13 5.52
C VAL A 34 -4.94 15.67 4.92
N LYS A 35 -4.97 15.58 3.59
CA LYS A 35 -6.16 15.14 2.86
C LYS A 35 -6.34 13.63 2.93
N THR A 36 -7.51 13.20 3.40
CA THR A 36 -8.01 11.83 3.24
C THR A 36 -8.80 11.72 1.93
N TYR A 37 -8.42 10.77 1.09
CA TYR A 37 -9.03 10.56 -0.22
C TYR A 37 -10.04 9.41 -0.18
N ARG A 38 -11.17 9.58 -0.87
CA ARG A 38 -12.23 8.58 -1.06
C ARG A 38 -12.39 8.25 -2.53
N GLY A 39 -12.73 6.99 -2.79
CA GLY A 39 -12.92 6.49 -4.13
C GLY A 39 -13.38 5.04 -4.13
N PHE A 40 -13.47 4.49 -5.33
CA PHE A 40 -13.92 3.13 -5.57
C PHE A 40 -12.86 2.37 -6.34
N TRP A 41 -12.72 1.10 -6.01
CA TRP A 41 -11.88 0.20 -6.76
C TRP A 41 -12.70 -0.55 -7.80
N ASN A 42 -12.15 -0.70 -9.00
CA ASN A 42 -12.66 -1.64 -9.97
C ASN A 42 -12.30 -3.06 -9.51
N PHE A 43 -13.32 -3.84 -9.10
CA PHE A 43 -13.13 -5.18 -8.54
C PHE A 43 -12.49 -6.15 -9.52
N GLU A 44 -12.85 -6.10 -10.80
CA GLU A 44 -12.27 -6.99 -11.82
C GLU A 44 -10.76 -6.75 -11.96
N SER A 45 -10.36 -5.47 -12.03
CA SER A 45 -8.96 -5.06 -12.12
C SER A 45 -8.15 -5.49 -10.89
N ILE A 46 -8.72 -5.30 -9.70
CA ILE A 46 -8.10 -5.74 -8.45
C ILE A 46 -7.97 -7.26 -8.39
N ASN A 47 -9.06 -7.98 -8.65
CA ASN A 47 -9.08 -9.45 -8.54
C ASN A 47 -8.11 -10.08 -9.53
N ARG A 48 -7.98 -9.53 -10.74
CA ARG A 48 -7.00 -10.01 -11.71
C ARG A 48 -5.57 -9.94 -11.18
N VAL A 49 -5.20 -8.83 -10.52
CA VAL A 49 -3.84 -8.64 -9.99
C VAL A 49 -3.62 -9.48 -8.74
N PHE A 50 -4.55 -9.45 -7.79
CA PHE A 50 -4.38 -10.12 -6.50
C PHE A 50 -4.83 -11.59 -6.48
N SER A 51 -5.35 -12.12 -7.59
CA SER A 51 -5.50 -13.58 -7.74
C SER A 51 -4.15 -14.32 -7.68
N ASN A 52 -3.05 -13.64 -8.01
CA ASN A 52 -1.71 -14.21 -8.06
C ASN A 52 -0.73 -13.54 -7.08
N ALA A 53 -1.22 -12.67 -6.18
CA ALA A 53 -0.37 -11.94 -5.24
C ALA A 53 -1.01 -11.90 -3.86
N ASP A 54 -0.35 -12.54 -2.89
CA ASP A 54 -0.78 -12.58 -1.50
C ASP A 54 -0.15 -11.43 -0.70
N PHE A 55 -1.01 -10.64 -0.03
CA PHE A 55 -0.56 -9.51 0.80
C PHE A 55 0.29 -9.96 2.00
N ARG A 56 0.02 -11.14 2.57
CA ARG A 56 0.76 -11.70 3.71
C ARG A 56 2.18 -12.03 3.33
N ASP A 57 2.38 -12.64 2.16
CA ASP A 57 3.71 -12.96 1.64
C ASP A 57 4.49 -11.68 1.32
N TYR A 58 3.85 -10.73 0.67
CA TYR A 58 4.40 -9.40 0.46
C TYR A 58 4.82 -8.73 1.77
N LYS A 59 3.94 -8.74 2.78
CA LYS A 59 4.20 -8.14 4.10
C LYS A 59 5.39 -8.82 4.78
N HIS A 60 5.49 -10.15 4.67
CA HIS A 60 6.62 -10.89 5.20
C HIS A 60 7.92 -10.49 4.49
N ALA A 61 7.93 -10.43 3.16
CA ALA A 61 9.11 -10.02 2.38
C ALA A 61 9.59 -8.59 2.74
N VAL A 62 8.68 -7.63 2.85
CA VAL A 62 9.01 -6.25 3.28
C VAL A 62 9.60 -6.25 4.70
N SER A 63 9.04 -7.03 5.61
CA SER A 63 9.57 -7.14 6.97
C SER A 63 10.99 -7.70 6.99
N GLN A 64 11.28 -8.72 6.18
CA GLN A 64 12.62 -9.31 6.13
C GLN A 64 13.64 -8.36 5.49
N SER A 65 13.26 -7.66 4.41
CA SER A 65 14.10 -6.63 3.79
C SER A 65 14.51 -5.55 4.79
N ARG A 66 13.55 -5.06 5.58
CA ARG A 66 13.83 -4.04 6.61
C ARG A 66 14.78 -4.55 7.70
N LYS A 67 14.64 -5.80 8.13
CA LYS A 67 15.55 -6.42 9.09
C LYS A 67 16.97 -6.53 8.53
N TYR A 68 17.09 -6.95 7.27
CA TYR A 68 18.37 -7.02 6.59
C TYR A 68 19.05 -5.65 6.48
N ASP A 69 18.30 -4.61 6.10
CA ASP A 69 18.84 -3.24 5.99
C ASP A 69 19.32 -2.70 7.35
N LEU A 70 18.69 -3.10 8.46
CA LEU A 70 19.10 -2.73 9.81
C LEU A 70 20.40 -3.43 10.22
N ILE A 71 20.48 -4.76 10.05
CA ILE A 71 21.68 -5.55 10.36
C ILE A 71 22.87 -5.03 9.55
N LYS A 72 22.65 -4.77 8.26
CA LYS A 72 23.68 -4.23 7.38
C LYS A 72 24.19 -2.86 7.86
N LYS A 73 23.30 -1.98 8.33
CA LYS A 73 23.71 -0.67 8.88
C LYS A 73 24.53 -0.80 10.16
N GLU A 74 24.23 -1.80 11.00
CA GLU A 74 25.00 -2.09 12.22
C GLU A 74 26.38 -2.67 11.91
N GLU A 75 26.53 -3.48 10.84
CA GLU A 75 27.82 -4.02 10.40
C GLU A 75 28.79 -2.95 9.84
N TYR A 76 28.28 -1.80 9.40
CA TYR A 76 29.06 -0.69 8.85
C TYR A 76 29.15 0.55 9.78
N ALA A 77 28.63 0.45 11.01
CA ALA A 77 28.68 1.51 12.03
C ALA A 77 29.79 1.25 13.06
#